data_AF-A0A4Q3RGR3-F1
#
_entry.id   AF-A0A4Q3RGR3-F1
#
_cell.length_a   1.000
_cell.length_b   1.000
_cell.length_c   1.000
_cell.angle_alpha   90.00
_cell.angle_beta   90.00
_cell.angle_gamma   90.00
#
_symmetry.space_group_name_H-M   'P 1'
#
loop_
_entity.id
_entity.type
_entity.pdbx_description
1 polymer ?
#
loop_
_entity_poly.entity_id
_entity_poly.type
_entity_poly.pdbx_seq_one_letter_code
_entity_poly.pdbx_strand_id
1 'polypeptide(L)'
;MYPNLYYVFEDFFGVKIGFLRFINSFGFFVAIAFLVAAGLLSKELRRKASEGHFKPTERKLVVGGPATTSELVINFLLGFLFGFKILALFIIGTDAVQDPQAYIFSGRGSLWLGLLTGGLFAWMKWRERKKQQLKNPEERVVRIWPHDRVGEITVIALIVGLLGAKLFDIFENWSDFLKHPSDYIFSGGGLTFYGGLICAGIAIIYYTKKNKFSIRQLADAIAPSLMIAYAIGRIGCQTAGDGDWGIYNTAYKVDSNNE
;
A
#
# COMPACT_ATOMS: atom_id res chain seq x y z
N MET A 1 -19.28 -7.16 14.65
CA MET A 1 -18.45 -6.60 13.57
C MET A 1 -17.45 -5.66 14.19
N TYR A 2 -16.27 -5.55 13.59
CA TYR A 2 -15.18 -4.77 14.16
C TYR A 2 -14.73 -3.73 13.12
N PRO A 3 -15.25 -2.49 13.17
CA PRO A 3 -14.90 -1.47 12.17
C PRO A 3 -13.42 -1.06 12.24
N ASN A 4 -12.82 -1.15 13.43
CA ASN A 4 -11.40 -0.93 13.67
C ASN A 4 -10.84 -1.94 14.69
N LEU A 5 -9.52 -2.01 14.79
CA LEU A 5 -8.84 -2.96 15.66
C LEU A 5 -9.08 -2.69 17.16
N TYR A 6 -9.52 -1.50 17.55
CA TYR A 6 -9.79 -1.19 18.96
C TYR A 6 -10.86 -2.10 19.52
N TYR A 7 -11.96 -2.29 18.80
CA TYR A 7 -13.06 -3.15 19.25
C TYR A 7 -12.66 -4.63 19.27
N VAL A 8 -11.77 -5.08 18.37
CA VAL A 8 -11.22 -6.44 18.41
C VAL A 8 -10.46 -6.67 19.72
N PHE A 9 -9.61 -5.72 20.10
CA PHE A 9 -8.76 -5.87 21.29
C PHE A 9 -9.53 -5.66 22.59
N GLU A 10 -10.53 -4.78 22.59
CA GLU A 10 -11.44 -4.61 23.73
C GLU A 10 -12.23 -5.91 23.99
N ASP A 11 -12.79 -6.54 22.96
CA ASP A 11 -13.59 -7.76 23.12
C ASP A 11 -12.75 -9.00 23.42
N PHE A 12 -11.62 -9.21 22.72
CA PHE A 12 -10.88 -10.48 22.81
C PHE A 12 -9.90 -10.50 23.97
N PHE A 13 -9.32 -9.35 24.32
CA PHE A 13 -8.26 -9.26 25.32
C PHE A 13 -8.64 -8.37 26.51
N GLY A 14 -9.77 -7.67 26.47
CA GLY A 14 -10.16 -6.71 27.52
C GLY A 14 -9.26 -5.47 27.57
N VAL A 15 -8.45 -5.22 26.53
CA VAL A 15 -7.44 -4.13 26.55
C VAL A 15 -7.91 -2.94 25.73
N LYS A 16 -8.02 -1.77 26.38
CA LYS A 16 -8.45 -0.52 25.74
C LYS A 16 -7.26 0.29 25.24
N ILE A 17 -6.80 -0.01 24.03
CA ILE A 17 -5.68 0.70 23.39
C ILE A 17 -6.23 1.75 22.42
N GLY A 18 -6.29 3.02 22.83
CA GLY A 18 -6.87 4.10 22.02
C GLY A 18 -6.28 4.25 20.61
N PHE A 19 -5.00 3.92 20.42
CA PHE A 19 -4.32 3.93 19.12
C PHE A 19 -4.94 2.97 18.09
N LEU A 20 -5.56 1.87 18.51
CA LEU A 20 -6.13 0.90 17.58
C LEU A 20 -7.41 1.42 16.89
N ARG A 21 -7.97 2.55 17.33
CA ARG A 21 -9.12 3.19 16.68
C ARG A 21 -8.78 3.75 15.30
N PHE A 22 -7.52 4.08 15.06
CA PHE A 22 -7.03 4.61 13.78
C PHE A 22 -6.81 3.52 12.72
N ILE A 23 -6.77 2.26 13.14
CA ILE A 23 -6.50 1.14 12.25
C ILE A 23 -7.84 0.49 11.90
N ASN A 24 -8.42 0.94 10.79
CA ASN A 24 -9.64 0.33 10.24
C ASN A 24 -9.36 -1.13 9.86
N SER A 25 -10.30 -2.01 10.17
CA SER A 25 -10.14 -3.45 9.96
C SER A 25 -9.98 -3.76 8.47
N PHE A 26 -10.77 -3.13 7.59
CA PHE A 26 -10.61 -3.29 6.14
C PHE A 26 -9.20 -2.92 5.68
N GLY A 27 -8.72 -1.72 6.04
CA GLY A 27 -7.37 -1.27 5.68
C GLY A 27 -6.27 -2.16 6.22
N PHE A 28 -6.43 -2.70 7.43
CA PHE A 28 -5.53 -3.68 8.02
C PHE A 28 -5.45 -4.96 7.17
N PHE A 29 -6.59 -5.56 6.82
CA PHE A 29 -6.61 -6.77 6.00
C PHE A 29 -6.09 -6.52 4.58
N VAL A 30 -6.34 -5.34 3.99
CA VAL A 30 -5.73 -4.95 2.71
C VAL A 30 -4.20 -4.91 2.82
N ALA A 31 -3.64 -4.33 3.88
CA ALA A 31 -2.19 -4.32 4.11
C ALA A 31 -1.63 -5.75 4.25
N ILE A 32 -2.31 -6.62 5.00
CA ILE A 32 -1.94 -8.04 5.11
C ILE A 32 -2.01 -8.74 3.76
N ALA A 33 -3.04 -8.48 2.94
CA ALA A 33 -3.19 -9.04 1.61
C ALA A 33 -1.98 -8.71 0.71
N PHE A 34 -1.51 -7.45 0.73
CA PHE A 34 -0.31 -7.04 -0.02
C PHE A 34 0.95 -7.78 0.45
N LEU A 35 1.16 -7.90 1.76
CA LEU A 35 2.34 -8.57 2.32
C LEU A 35 2.35 -10.07 1.98
N VAL A 36 1.20 -10.73 2.16
CA VAL A 36 1.05 -12.17 1.87
C VAL A 36 1.20 -12.42 0.36
N ALA A 37 0.55 -11.62 -0.48
CA ALA A 37 0.65 -11.74 -1.94
C ALA A 37 2.08 -11.49 -2.44
N ALA A 38 2.78 -10.48 -1.91
CA ALA A 38 4.18 -10.24 -2.25
C ALA A 38 5.08 -11.41 -1.82
N GLY A 39 4.88 -11.93 -0.61
CA GLY A 39 5.61 -13.10 -0.12
C GLY A 39 5.38 -14.34 -0.99
N LEU A 40 4.14 -14.59 -1.40
CA LEU A 40 3.78 -15.71 -2.26
C LEU A 40 4.35 -15.55 -3.67
N LEU A 41 4.23 -14.36 -4.26
CA LEU A 41 4.81 -14.04 -5.56
C LEU A 41 6.34 -14.22 -5.55
N SER A 42 7.02 -13.81 -4.47
CA SER A 42 8.46 -14.00 -4.34
C SER A 42 8.85 -15.48 -4.33
N LYS A 43 8.11 -16.31 -3.56
CA LYS A 43 8.30 -17.77 -3.55
C LYS A 43 8.06 -18.38 -4.93
N GLU A 44 7.02 -17.95 -5.61
CA GLU A 44 6.62 -18.52 -6.89
C GLU A 44 7.56 -18.13 -8.04
N LEU A 45 8.05 -16.88 -8.04
CA LEU A 45 9.10 -16.46 -8.98
C LEU A 45 10.44 -17.15 -8.69
N ARG A 46 10.75 -17.47 -7.43
CA ARG A 46 11.93 -18.30 -7.08
C ARG A 46 11.78 -19.72 -7.59
N ARG A 47 10.61 -20.34 -7.40
CA ARG A 47 10.29 -21.69 -7.93
C ARG A 47 10.48 -21.74 -9.45
N LYS A 48 9.88 -20.79 -10.17
CA LYS A 48 10.02 -20.69 -11.63
C LYS A 48 11.45 -20.37 -12.08
N ALA A 49 12.20 -19.60 -11.29
CA ALA A 49 13.61 -19.36 -11.56
C ALA A 49 14.44 -20.65 -11.41
N SER A 50 14.17 -21.48 -10.40
CA SER A 50 14.83 -22.78 -10.25
C SER A 50 14.48 -23.77 -11.35
N GLU A 51 13.31 -23.63 -11.98
CA GLU A 51 12.89 -24.40 -13.16
C GLU A 51 13.53 -23.91 -14.48
N GLY A 52 14.34 -22.85 -14.43
CA GLY A 52 15.02 -22.31 -15.60
C GLY A 52 14.16 -21.40 -16.49
N HIS A 53 12.97 -21.00 -16.04
CA HIS A 53 12.07 -20.13 -16.81
C HIS A 53 12.51 -18.66 -16.87
N PHE A 54 13.46 -18.25 -16.03
CA PHE A 54 13.95 -16.86 -15.96
C PHE A 54 15.46 -16.78 -16.18
N LYS A 55 15.88 -15.70 -16.85
CA LYS A 55 17.29 -15.32 -16.98
C LYS A 55 17.55 -14.10 -16.11
N PRO A 56 18.66 -14.07 -15.35
CA PRO A 56 19.02 -12.89 -14.58
C PRO A 56 19.37 -11.73 -15.50
N THR A 57 19.06 -10.51 -15.08
CA THR A 57 19.57 -9.30 -15.75
C THR A 57 20.79 -8.80 -14.99
N GLU A 58 21.90 -8.61 -15.68
CA GLU A 58 23.11 -8.05 -15.09
C GLU A 58 23.02 -6.52 -15.05
N ARG A 59 23.25 -5.94 -13.87
CA ARG A 59 23.42 -4.49 -13.70
C ARG A 59 24.71 -4.21 -12.94
N LYS A 60 25.46 -3.21 -13.42
CA LYS A 60 26.58 -2.63 -12.67
C LYS A 60 26.00 -1.76 -11.56
N LEU A 61 26.27 -2.12 -10.31
CA LEU A 61 25.90 -1.34 -9.14
C LEU A 61 27.20 -0.85 -8.47
N VAL A 62 27.26 0.46 -8.21
CA VAL A 62 28.33 1.05 -7.40
C VAL A 62 28.03 0.73 -5.94
N VAL A 63 28.82 -0.15 -5.33
CA VAL A 63 28.68 -0.54 -3.94
C VAL A 63 29.63 0.30 -3.09
N GLY A 64 29.11 0.89 -2.00
CA GLY A 64 29.92 1.63 -1.02
C GLY A 64 30.19 3.10 -1.37
N GLY A 65 29.43 3.70 -2.30
CA GLY A 65 29.47 5.15 -2.53
C GLY A 65 28.80 5.97 -1.41
N PRO A 66 29.06 7.29 -1.32
CA PRO A 66 28.36 8.17 -0.38
C PRO A 66 26.86 8.23 -0.68
N ALA A 67 26.07 8.72 0.30
CA ALA A 67 24.65 8.97 0.07
C ALA A 67 24.46 9.93 -1.11
N THR A 68 23.64 9.55 -2.07
CA THR A 68 23.31 10.44 -3.19
C THR A 68 22.40 11.57 -2.71
N THR A 69 22.48 12.73 -3.34
CA THR A 69 21.61 13.87 -3.01
C THR A 69 20.14 13.51 -3.13
N SER A 70 19.78 12.72 -4.14
CA SER A 70 18.42 12.20 -4.33
C SER A 70 17.96 11.31 -3.18
N GLU A 71 18.81 10.42 -2.67
CA GLU A 71 18.48 9.60 -1.50
C GLU A 71 18.20 10.47 -0.28
N LEU A 72 19.04 11.47 0.00
CA LEU A 72 18.84 12.36 1.14
C LEU A 72 17.56 13.18 1.01
N VAL A 73 17.29 13.73 -0.18
CA VAL A 73 16.07 14.50 -0.45
C VAL A 73 14.82 13.63 -0.33
N ILE A 74 14.82 12.42 -0.90
CA ILE A 74 13.67 11.51 -0.80
C ILE A 74 13.41 11.13 0.66
N ASN A 75 14.46 10.78 1.42
CA ASN A 75 14.30 10.44 2.83
C ASN A 75 13.86 11.65 3.67
N PHE A 76 14.34 12.85 3.34
CA PHE A 76 13.87 14.09 3.95
C PHE A 76 12.37 14.29 3.68
N LEU A 77 11.92 14.18 2.44
CA LEU A 77 10.51 14.36 2.07
C LEU A 77 9.60 13.31 2.72
N LEU A 78 10.04 12.05 2.77
CA LEU A 78 9.31 10.98 3.46
C LEU A 78 9.20 11.26 4.95
N GLY A 79 10.31 11.64 5.60
CA GLY A 79 10.33 12.03 7.01
C GLY A 79 9.46 13.26 7.24
N PHE A 80 9.51 14.25 6.35
CA PHE A 80 8.71 15.46 6.42
C PHE A 80 7.23 15.16 6.36
N LEU A 81 6.78 14.35 5.39
CA LEU A 81 5.39 13.96 5.28
C LEU A 81 4.92 13.17 6.51
N PHE A 82 5.76 12.26 7.03
CA PHE A 82 5.46 11.51 8.24
C PHE A 82 5.28 12.42 9.46
N GLY A 83 6.16 13.41 9.68
CA GLY A 83 6.01 14.36 10.79
C GLY A 83 4.86 15.34 10.57
N PHE A 84 4.76 15.91 9.37
CA PHE A 84 3.78 16.94 9.02
C PHE A 84 2.35 16.43 9.10
N LYS A 85 2.10 15.17 8.70
CA LYS A 85 0.78 14.54 8.74
C LYS A 85 0.64 13.57 9.90
N ILE A 86 1.40 12.49 9.89
CA ILE A 86 1.11 11.33 10.75
C ILE A 86 1.39 11.68 12.22
N LEU A 87 2.55 12.22 12.55
CA LEU A 87 2.81 12.63 13.94
C LEU A 87 1.94 13.81 14.38
N ALA A 88 1.70 14.76 13.47
CA ALA A 88 0.86 15.92 13.74
C ALA A 88 -0.59 15.55 14.04
N LEU A 89 -1.14 14.50 13.41
CA LEU A 89 -2.47 13.96 13.69
C LEU A 89 -2.65 13.63 15.18
N PHE A 90 -1.62 13.04 15.80
CA PHE A 90 -1.67 12.65 17.22
C PHE A 90 -1.49 13.82 18.19
N ILE A 91 -0.96 14.96 17.73
CA ILE A 91 -0.60 16.10 18.58
C ILE A 91 -1.65 17.23 18.49
N ILE A 92 -2.27 17.44 17.32
CA ILE A 92 -3.14 18.61 17.06
C ILE A 92 -4.56 18.46 17.64
N GLY A 93 -5.00 17.26 18.05
CA GLY A 93 -6.19 17.08 18.90
C GLY A 93 -7.32 16.21 18.32
N THR A 94 -8.35 16.00 19.15
CA THR A 94 -9.41 14.98 19.04
C THR A 94 -10.29 15.04 17.80
N ASP A 95 -10.43 16.19 17.14
CA ASP A 95 -11.33 16.34 15.98
C ASP A 95 -10.72 15.71 14.71
N ALA A 96 -9.39 15.81 14.55
CA ALA A 96 -8.66 15.12 13.48
C ALA A 96 -8.60 13.60 13.71
N VAL A 97 -8.85 13.15 14.94
CA VAL A 97 -8.86 11.75 15.33
C VAL A 97 -10.17 11.06 14.98
N GLN A 98 -11.27 11.81 14.92
CA GLN A 98 -12.57 11.26 14.54
C GLN A 98 -12.67 10.93 13.04
N ASP A 99 -12.01 11.72 12.19
CA ASP A 99 -11.90 11.44 10.75
C ASP A 99 -10.44 11.58 10.25
N PRO A 100 -9.62 10.52 10.44
CA PRO A 100 -8.23 10.51 10.00
C PRO A 100 -8.09 10.64 8.49
N GLN A 101 -9.07 10.15 7.73
CA GLN A 101 -9.03 10.16 6.26
C GLN A 101 -9.16 11.60 5.75
N ALA A 102 -10.17 12.34 6.23
CA ALA A 102 -10.33 13.75 5.90
C ALA A 102 -9.10 14.58 6.31
N TYR A 103 -8.49 14.29 7.47
CA TYR A 103 -7.27 14.96 7.89
C TYR A 103 -6.09 14.72 6.94
N ILE A 104 -5.86 13.46 6.53
CA ILE A 104 -4.75 13.09 5.64
C ILE A 104 -4.83 13.87 4.32
N PHE A 105 -6.02 13.97 3.73
CA PHE A 105 -6.25 14.69 2.47
C PHE A 105 -6.41 16.22 2.62
N SER A 106 -6.53 16.74 3.84
CA SER A 106 -6.61 18.19 4.08
C SER A 106 -5.27 18.92 3.88
N GLY A 107 -5.27 20.25 3.87
CA GLY A 107 -4.03 21.04 3.96
C GLY A 107 -3.41 21.12 5.37
N ARG A 108 -4.07 20.54 6.39
CA ARG A 108 -3.67 20.69 7.81
C ARG A 108 -2.46 19.81 8.14
N GLY A 109 -1.59 20.30 9.01
CA GLY A 109 -0.38 19.60 9.45
C GLY A 109 0.50 20.47 10.34
N SER A 110 1.64 19.92 10.77
CA SER A 110 2.63 20.65 11.56
C SER A 110 3.95 20.78 10.81
N LEU A 111 4.25 21.98 10.32
CA LEU A 111 5.49 22.28 9.60
C LEU A 111 6.73 21.96 10.44
N TRP A 112 6.70 22.29 11.73
CA TRP A 112 7.82 22.04 12.65
C TRP A 112 8.08 20.55 12.85
N LEU A 113 7.04 19.75 13.06
CA LEU A 113 7.19 18.30 13.18
C LEU A 113 7.73 17.70 11.88
N GLY A 114 7.23 18.17 10.73
CA GLY A 114 7.74 17.75 9.42
C GLY A 114 9.22 18.08 9.23
N LEU A 115 9.66 19.30 9.49
CA LEU A 115 11.08 19.68 9.35
C LEU A 115 11.98 18.85 10.27
N LEU A 116 11.56 18.61 11.52
CA LEU A 116 12.31 17.84 12.49
C LEU A 116 12.47 16.38 12.06
N THR A 117 11.38 15.69 11.70
CA THR A 117 11.44 14.29 11.27
C THR A 117 12.09 14.13 9.90
N GLY A 118 11.89 15.08 9.00
CA GLY A 118 12.58 15.11 7.70
C GLY A 118 14.09 15.19 7.88
N GLY A 119 14.57 16.12 8.71
CA GLY A 119 15.98 16.23 9.08
C GLY A 119 16.52 14.95 9.72
N LEU A 120 15.75 14.35 10.63
CA LEU A 120 16.11 13.09 11.28
C LEU A 120 16.27 11.95 10.27
N PHE A 121 15.33 11.77 9.33
CA PHE A 121 15.37 10.69 8.35
C PHE A 121 16.53 10.87 7.36
N ALA A 122 16.75 12.10 6.90
CA ALA A 122 17.90 12.43 6.06
C ALA A 122 19.23 12.14 6.79
N TRP A 123 19.32 12.53 8.07
CA TRP A 123 20.50 12.25 8.91
C TRP A 123 20.70 10.76 9.15
N MET A 124 19.63 10.01 9.44
CA MET A 124 19.69 8.54 9.59
C MET A 124 20.20 7.89 8.32
N LYS A 125 19.68 8.31 7.14
CA LYS A 125 20.12 7.78 5.85
C LYS A 125 21.58 8.11 5.56
N TRP A 126 22.00 9.34 5.83
CA TRP A 126 23.39 9.75 5.70
C TRP A 126 24.30 8.91 6.60
N ARG A 127 23.91 8.69 7.86
CA ARG A 127 24.67 7.88 8.82
C ARG A 127 24.76 6.43 8.39
N GLU A 128 23.67 5.85 7.88
CA GLU A 128 23.64 4.48 7.33
C GLU A 128 24.63 4.35 6.18
N ARG A 129 24.56 5.26 5.20
CA ARG A 129 25.46 5.27 4.04
C ARG A 129 26.92 5.48 4.43
N LYS A 130 27.18 6.40 5.36
CA LYS A 130 28.54 6.62 5.88
C LYS A 130 29.12 5.38 6.57
N LYS A 131 28.29 4.58 7.26
CA LYS A 131 28.71 3.30 7.85
C LYS A 131 29.01 2.23 6.80
N GLN A 132 28.27 2.23 5.69
CA GLN A 132 28.41 1.27 4.58
C GLN A 132 29.42 1.74 3.51
N GLN A 133 30.02 2.92 3.68
CA GLN A 133 30.92 3.51 2.71
C GLN A 133 32.25 2.76 2.69
N LEU A 134 32.63 2.27 1.52
CA LEU A 134 33.92 1.63 1.30
C LEU A 134 34.95 2.71 0.94
N LYS A 135 36.23 2.49 1.28
CA LYS A 135 37.30 3.43 0.96
C LYS A 135 37.42 3.69 -0.55
N ASN A 136 37.18 2.65 -1.34
CA ASN A 136 37.06 2.74 -2.80
C ASN A 136 35.70 2.14 -3.19
N PRO A 137 34.78 2.92 -3.79
CA PRO A 137 33.55 2.38 -4.35
C PRO A 137 33.87 1.35 -5.44
N GLU A 138 33.31 0.15 -5.33
CA GLU A 138 33.51 -0.93 -6.31
C GLU A 138 32.28 -1.06 -7.20
N GLU A 139 32.49 -1.12 -8.52
CA GLU A 139 31.45 -1.55 -9.45
C GLU A 139 31.30 -3.07 -9.39
N ARG A 140 30.21 -3.54 -8.80
CA ARG A 140 29.87 -4.97 -8.79
C ARG A 140 28.77 -5.24 -9.80
N VAL A 141 29.00 -6.24 -10.66
CA VAL A 141 27.96 -6.77 -11.55
C VAL A 141 27.04 -7.64 -10.69
N VAL A 142 25.86 -7.12 -10.39
CA VAL A 142 24.84 -7.86 -9.64
C VAL A 142 23.83 -8.43 -10.62
N ARG A 143 23.57 -9.74 -10.48
CA ARG A 143 22.53 -10.45 -11.20
C ARG A 143 21.20 -10.23 -10.47
N ILE A 144 20.31 -9.48 -11.09
CA ILE A 144 18.97 -9.20 -10.54
C ILE A 144 17.98 -10.20 -11.13
N TRP A 145 17.32 -10.95 -10.27
CA TRP A 145 16.30 -11.90 -10.64
C TRP A 145 14.89 -11.30 -10.54
N PRO A 146 13.89 -11.88 -11.22
CA PRO A 146 12.51 -11.42 -11.09
C PRO A 146 11.98 -11.43 -9.66
N HIS A 147 12.41 -12.37 -8.81
CA HIS A 147 11.99 -12.42 -7.42
C HIS A 147 12.56 -11.30 -6.54
N ASP A 148 13.65 -10.65 -6.96
CA ASP A 148 14.20 -9.45 -6.28
C ASP A 148 13.36 -8.21 -6.61
N ARG A 149 12.61 -8.26 -7.71
CA ARG A 149 11.79 -7.15 -8.23
C ARG A 149 10.38 -7.12 -7.66
N VAL A 150 10.02 -8.05 -6.77
CA VAL A 150 8.67 -8.15 -6.21
C VAL A 150 8.27 -6.87 -5.49
N GLY A 151 9.17 -6.28 -4.69
CA GLY A 151 8.90 -5.00 -4.04
C GLY A 151 8.58 -3.88 -5.03
N GLU A 152 9.34 -3.78 -6.14
CA GLU A 152 9.08 -2.82 -7.21
C GLU A 152 7.70 -3.07 -7.85
N ILE A 153 7.37 -4.33 -8.15
CA ILE A 153 6.07 -4.73 -8.74
C ILE A 153 4.92 -4.36 -7.79
N THR A 154 5.04 -4.67 -6.50
CA THR A 154 4.02 -4.38 -5.50
C THR A 154 3.81 -2.88 -5.33
N VAL A 155 4.88 -2.09 -5.28
CA VAL A 155 4.78 -0.62 -5.16
C VAL A 155 4.14 -0.02 -6.43
N ILE A 156 4.53 -0.48 -7.62
CA ILE A 156 3.91 -0.04 -8.89
C ILE A 156 2.42 -0.40 -8.89
N ALA A 157 2.06 -1.62 -8.50
CA ALA A 157 0.68 -2.07 -8.45
C ALA A 157 -0.16 -1.24 -7.46
N LEU A 158 0.40 -0.93 -6.29
CA LEU A 158 -0.26 -0.10 -5.28
C LEU A 158 -0.51 1.33 -5.80
N ILE A 159 0.53 1.99 -6.31
CA ILE A 159 0.44 3.40 -6.74
C ILE A 159 -0.44 3.53 -7.98
N VAL A 160 -0.15 2.76 -9.04
CA VAL A 160 -0.89 2.85 -10.30
C VAL A 160 -2.29 2.29 -10.15
N GLY A 161 -2.49 1.27 -9.31
CA GLY A 161 -3.81 0.73 -9.01
C GLY A 161 -4.69 1.75 -8.28
N LEU A 162 -4.15 2.44 -7.27
CA LEU A 162 -4.91 3.47 -6.56
C LEU A 162 -5.26 4.66 -7.48
N LEU A 163 -4.29 5.12 -8.28
CA LEU A 163 -4.52 6.20 -9.26
C LEU A 163 -5.54 5.78 -10.33
N GLY A 164 -5.44 4.55 -10.83
CA GLY A 164 -6.38 4.01 -11.83
C GLY A 164 -7.79 3.85 -11.27
N ALA A 165 -7.93 3.37 -10.03
CA ALA A 165 -9.22 3.24 -9.37
C ALA A 165 -9.90 4.60 -9.20
N LYS A 166 -9.13 5.62 -8.82
CA LYS A 166 -9.61 6.98 -8.67
C LYS A 166 -9.98 7.63 -10.00
N LEU A 167 -9.17 7.40 -11.04
CA LEU A 167 -9.43 7.90 -12.38
C LEU A 167 -10.74 7.34 -12.96
N PHE A 168 -11.00 6.05 -12.75
CA PHE A 168 -12.23 5.43 -13.23
C PHE A 168 -13.47 5.88 -12.44
N ASP A 169 -13.34 6.10 -11.13
CA ASP A 169 -14.41 6.69 -10.31
C ASP A 169 -14.84 8.07 -10.87
N ILE A 170 -13.86 8.89 -11.29
CA ILE A 170 -14.11 10.18 -11.96
C ILE A 170 -14.83 10.00 -13.30
N PHE A 171 -14.44 9.00 -14.10
CA PHE A 171 -15.09 8.75 -15.39
C PHE A 171 -16.51 8.18 -15.25
N GLU A 172 -16.75 7.33 -14.26
CA GLU A 172 -18.07 6.77 -13.97
C GLU A 172 -19.03 7.85 -13.49
N ASN A 173 -18.54 8.82 -12.70
CA ASN A 173 -19.32 9.92 -12.15
C ASN A 173 -19.05 11.26 -12.86
N TRP A 174 -18.76 11.23 -14.16
CA TRP A 174 -18.25 12.39 -14.90
C TRP A 174 -19.10 13.67 -14.78
N SER A 175 -20.42 13.52 -14.83
CA SER A 175 -21.35 14.65 -14.76
C SER A 175 -21.39 15.32 -13.37
N ASP A 176 -21.14 14.55 -12.31
CA ASP A 176 -21.09 15.04 -10.94
C ASP A 176 -19.69 15.56 -10.59
N PHE A 177 -18.66 14.90 -11.09
CA PHE A 177 -17.28 15.36 -11.05
C PHE A 177 -17.13 16.79 -11.60
N LEU A 178 -17.76 17.10 -12.74
CA LEU A 178 -17.69 18.44 -13.34
C LEU A 178 -18.28 19.54 -12.44
N LYS A 179 -19.22 19.20 -11.55
CA LYS A 179 -19.83 20.14 -10.60
C LYS A 179 -18.98 20.29 -9.35
N HIS A 180 -18.38 19.19 -8.88
CA HIS A 180 -17.66 19.12 -7.60
C HIS A 180 -16.27 18.46 -7.74
N PRO A 181 -15.35 19.01 -8.57
CA PRO A 181 -14.12 18.31 -8.92
C PRO A 181 -13.16 18.11 -7.74
N SER A 182 -13.17 19.03 -6.78
CA SER A 182 -12.32 18.94 -5.58
C SER A 182 -12.75 17.79 -4.66
N ASP A 183 -14.06 17.56 -4.52
CA ASP A 183 -14.58 16.48 -3.68
C ASP A 183 -14.20 15.12 -4.24
N TYR A 184 -14.27 14.94 -5.56
CA TYR A 184 -13.80 13.71 -6.18
C TYR A 184 -12.29 13.55 -6.08
N ILE A 185 -11.47 14.57 -6.33
CA ILE A 185 -9.99 14.39 -6.33
C ILE A 185 -9.42 14.17 -4.93
N PHE A 186 -9.91 14.90 -3.93
CA PHE A 186 -9.35 14.90 -2.57
C PHE A 186 -10.15 14.06 -1.57
N SER A 187 -11.31 13.51 -1.95
CA SER A 187 -12.01 12.52 -1.11
C SER A 187 -11.21 11.22 -1.05
N GLY A 188 -11.08 10.68 0.16
CA GLY A 188 -10.55 9.33 0.35
C GLY A 188 -11.53 8.20 0.00
N GLY A 189 -12.77 8.52 -0.36
CA GLY A 189 -13.75 7.57 -0.93
C GLY A 189 -13.73 7.56 -2.46
N GLY A 190 -14.53 6.70 -3.09
CA GLY A 190 -14.64 6.61 -4.56
C GLY A 190 -13.43 5.95 -5.21
N LEU A 191 -13.41 4.61 -5.22
CA LEU A 191 -12.34 3.81 -5.80
C LEU A 191 -12.94 2.66 -6.63
N THR A 192 -12.95 2.82 -7.95
CA THR A 192 -13.48 1.79 -8.85
C THR A 192 -12.47 0.66 -9.03
N PHE A 193 -12.86 -0.56 -8.64
CA PHE A 193 -12.00 -1.75 -8.72
C PHE A 193 -11.43 -2.00 -10.12
N TYR A 194 -12.28 -1.89 -11.16
CA TYR A 194 -11.87 -2.13 -12.54
C TYR A 194 -10.76 -1.18 -13.00
N GLY A 195 -10.84 0.10 -12.63
CA GLY A 195 -9.80 1.07 -12.96
C GLY A 195 -8.46 0.70 -12.34
N GLY A 196 -8.47 0.27 -11.07
CA GLY A 196 -7.25 -0.17 -10.40
C GLY A 196 -6.65 -1.41 -11.04
N LEU A 197 -7.48 -2.41 -11.35
CA LEU A 197 -7.04 -3.65 -11.99
C LEU A 197 -6.44 -3.42 -13.38
N ILE A 198 -7.11 -2.65 -14.23
CA ILE A 198 -6.70 -2.39 -15.62
C ILE A 198 -5.40 -1.57 -15.63
N CYS A 199 -5.35 -0.44 -14.92
CA CYS A 199 -4.18 0.42 -14.91
C CYS A 199 -2.96 -0.25 -14.29
N ALA A 200 -3.12 -0.95 -13.15
CA ALA A 200 -2.02 -1.70 -12.53
C ALA A 200 -1.54 -2.84 -13.45
N GLY A 201 -2.46 -3.58 -14.08
CA GLY A 201 -2.12 -4.63 -15.04
C GLY A 201 -1.28 -4.12 -16.20
N ILE A 202 -1.68 -3.01 -16.82
CA ILE A 202 -0.93 -2.37 -17.92
C ILE A 202 0.47 -1.94 -17.44
N ALA A 203 0.56 -1.29 -16.28
CA ALA A 203 1.85 -0.84 -15.73
C ALA A 203 2.79 -2.00 -15.40
N ILE A 204 2.28 -3.10 -14.83
CA ILE A 204 3.07 -4.31 -14.55
C ILE A 204 3.53 -4.97 -15.85
N ILE A 205 2.67 -5.06 -16.87
CA ILE A 205 3.06 -5.58 -18.19
C ILE A 205 4.17 -4.73 -18.81
N TYR A 206 4.03 -3.40 -18.77
CA TYR A 206 5.06 -2.49 -19.27
C TYR A 206 6.38 -2.63 -18.50
N TYR A 207 6.33 -2.66 -17.17
CA TYR A 207 7.50 -2.87 -16.30
C TYR A 207 8.19 -4.21 -16.57
N THR A 208 7.41 -5.27 -16.79
CA THR A 208 7.90 -6.61 -17.12
C THR A 208 8.64 -6.63 -18.45
N LYS A 209 8.06 -6.01 -19.49
CA LYS A 209 8.71 -5.84 -20.80
C LYS A 209 10.02 -5.06 -20.68
N LYS A 210 10.02 -3.96 -19.93
CA LYS A 210 11.21 -3.12 -19.69
C LYS A 210 12.35 -3.88 -19.01
N ASN A 211 12.02 -4.83 -18.13
CA ASN A 211 12.99 -5.65 -17.40
C ASN A 211 13.24 -7.03 -18.03
N LYS A 212 12.76 -7.27 -19.26
CA LYS A 212 13.12 -8.43 -20.11
C LYS A 212 12.85 -9.81 -19.49
N PHE A 213 11.81 -9.96 -18.67
CA PHE A 213 11.35 -11.28 -18.21
C PHE A 213 9.95 -11.61 -18.74
N SER A 214 9.62 -12.91 -18.82
CA SER A 214 8.42 -13.40 -19.51
C SER A 214 7.13 -12.97 -18.80
N ILE A 215 6.25 -12.26 -19.52
CA ILE A 215 4.93 -11.84 -19.04
C ILE A 215 4.08 -13.07 -18.68
N ARG A 216 4.13 -14.12 -19.51
CA ARG A 216 3.37 -15.36 -19.28
C ARG A 216 3.79 -16.02 -17.98
N GLN A 217 5.09 -16.10 -17.72
CA GLN A 217 5.61 -16.69 -16.49
C GLN A 217 5.31 -15.85 -15.26
N LEU A 218 5.31 -14.51 -15.41
CA LEU A 218 4.87 -13.62 -14.35
C LEU A 218 3.37 -13.78 -14.07
N ALA A 219 2.52 -13.81 -15.10
CA ALA A 219 1.07 -13.95 -14.95
C ALA A 219 0.71 -15.25 -14.23
N ASP A 220 1.34 -16.35 -14.62
CA ASP A 220 1.20 -17.65 -13.95
C ASP A 220 1.65 -17.58 -12.48
N ALA A 221 2.76 -16.88 -12.20
CA ALA A 221 3.24 -16.69 -10.83
C ALA A 221 2.35 -15.80 -9.96
N ILE A 222 1.71 -14.81 -10.57
CA ILE A 222 0.85 -13.83 -9.89
C ILE A 222 -0.52 -14.44 -9.57
N ALA A 223 -1.03 -15.38 -10.37
CA ALA A 223 -2.36 -15.97 -10.19
C ALA A 223 -2.66 -16.45 -8.75
N PRO A 224 -1.83 -17.30 -8.10
CA PRO A 224 -2.08 -17.71 -6.72
C PRO A 224 -1.98 -16.54 -5.72
N SER A 225 -1.15 -15.54 -6.02
CA SER A 225 -0.99 -14.33 -5.19
C SER A 225 -2.23 -13.44 -5.24
N LEU A 226 -2.91 -13.33 -6.39
CA LEU A 226 -4.17 -12.60 -6.51
C LEU A 226 -5.31 -13.34 -5.82
N MET A 227 -5.37 -14.67 -5.93
CA MET A 227 -6.40 -15.47 -5.27
C MET A 227 -6.34 -15.31 -3.74
N ILE A 228 -5.14 -15.41 -3.14
CA ILE A 228 -5.00 -15.24 -1.70
C ILE A 228 -5.26 -13.79 -1.26
N ALA A 229 -4.85 -12.80 -2.07
CA ALA A 229 -5.13 -11.40 -1.78
C ALA A 229 -6.65 -11.13 -1.76
N TYR A 230 -7.39 -11.68 -2.73
CA TYR A 230 -8.84 -11.55 -2.79
C TYR A 230 -9.52 -12.23 -1.60
N ALA A 231 -9.08 -13.42 -1.21
CA ALA A 231 -9.61 -14.13 -0.05
C ALA A 231 -9.41 -13.31 1.25
N ILE A 232 -8.21 -12.75 1.46
CA ILE A 232 -7.93 -11.88 2.61
C ILE A 232 -8.76 -10.60 2.53
N GLY A 233 -8.93 -10.01 1.34
CA GLY A 233 -9.80 -8.86 1.12
C GLY A 233 -11.24 -9.12 1.56
N ARG A 234 -11.79 -10.30 1.23
CA ARG A 234 -13.13 -10.72 1.67
C ARG A 234 -13.26 -10.87 3.18
N ILE A 235 -12.21 -11.33 3.87
CA ILE A 235 -12.16 -11.31 5.34
C ILE A 235 -12.18 -9.86 5.85
N GLY A 236 -11.49 -8.96 5.17
CA GLY A 236 -11.55 -7.52 5.43
C GLY A 236 -12.97 -6.96 5.35
N CYS A 237 -13.71 -7.26 4.27
CA CYS A 237 -15.11 -6.85 4.11
C CYS A 237 -15.99 -7.37 5.25
N GLN A 238 -15.89 -8.68 5.53
CA GLN A 238 -16.61 -9.36 6.60
C GLN A 238 -16.38 -8.69 7.97
N THR A 239 -15.13 -8.36 8.29
CA THR A 239 -14.79 -7.80 9.61
C THR A 239 -15.20 -6.33 9.74
N ALA A 240 -15.06 -5.55 8.66
CA ALA A 240 -15.40 -4.14 8.63
C ALA A 240 -16.91 -3.88 8.62
N GLY A 241 -17.70 -4.81 8.08
CA GLY A 241 -19.15 -4.64 7.98
C GLY A 241 -19.58 -3.69 6.88
N ASP A 242 -18.87 -3.71 5.76
CA ASP A 242 -19.07 -2.80 4.62
C ASP A 242 -20.34 -3.06 3.79
N GLY A 243 -21.05 -4.15 4.04
CA GLY A 243 -22.34 -4.43 3.40
C GLY A 243 -22.31 -5.59 2.40
N ASP A 244 -21.16 -6.22 2.19
CA ASP A 244 -20.96 -7.32 1.22
C ASP A 244 -21.50 -8.69 1.69
N TRP A 245 -22.68 -8.70 2.32
CA TRP A 245 -23.30 -9.88 2.96
C TRP A 245 -24.21 -10.69 2.02
N GLY A 246 -24.35 -10.22 0.79
CA GLY A 246 -25.29 -10.77 -0.18
C GLY A 246 -26.71 -10.22 0.01
N ILE A 247 -27.68 -10.92 -0.58
CA ILE A 247 -29.08 -10.50 -0.60
C ILE A 247 -29.78 -11.03 0.65
N TYR A 248 -30.53 -10.15 1.32
CA TYR A 248 -31.35 -10.54 2.47
C TYR A 248 -32.30 -11.70 2.11
N ASN A 249 -32.23 -12.79 2.86
CA ASN A 249 -33.11 -13.94 2.66
C ASN A 249 -34.45 -13.71 3.38
N THR A 250 -35.49 -13.38 2.60
CA THR A 250 -36.85 -13.10 3.12
C THR A 250 -37.60 -14.35 3.61
N ALA A 251 -37.09 -15.55 3.37
CA ALA A 251 -37.76 -16.80 3.73
C ALA A 251 -37.81 -17.07 5.25
N TYR A 252 -36.88 -16.50 6.03
CA TYR A 252 -36.81 -16.69 7.48
C TYR A 252 -36.97 -15.34 8.19
N LYS A 253 -38.21 -14.91 8.37
CA LYS A 253 -38.53 -13.85 9.34
C LYS A 253 -38.72 -14.52 10.70
N VAL A 254 -37.79 -14.28 11.61
CA VAL A 254 -38.11 -14.44 13.04
C VAL A 254 -38.85 -13.17 13.42
N ASP A 255 -40.18 -13.21 13.44
CA ASP A 255 -40.95 -12.12 14.03
C ASP A 255 -40.52 -11.99 15.49
N SER A 256 -40.15 -10.79 15.94
CA SER A 256 -39.83 -10.50 17.35
C SER A 256 -41.00 -10.74 18.32
N ASN A 257 -42.15 -11.18 17.80
CA ASN A 257 -43.36 -11.53 18.54
C ASN A 257 -43.60 -13.06 18.65
N ASN A 258 -42.77 -13.88 18.02
CA ASN A 258 -42.82 -15.34 18.18
C ASN A 258 -41.55 -15.79 18.91
N GLU A 259 -41.68 -15.93 20.22
CA GLU A 259 -40.76 -16.65 21.11
C GLU A 259 -40.44 -18.06 20.59
#